data_AF-A4F0V1-F1
#
_entry.id   AF-A4F0V1-F1
#
_cell.length_a   1.000
_cell.length_b   1.000
_cell.length_c   1.000
_cell.angle_alpha   90.00
_cell.angle_beta   90.00
_cell.angle_gamma   90.00
#
_symmetry.space_group_name_H-M   'P 1'
#
loop_
_entity.id
_entity.type
_entity.pdbx_description
1 polymer ?
#
loop_
_entity_poly.entity_id
_entity_poly.type
_entity_poly.pdbx_seq_one_letter_code
_entity_poly.pdbx_strand_id
1 'polypeptide(L)'
;MTGTFDPSRHAEGNGFDGGPVRAAIAESVDAAAGTGTNYTMSVGDTFNGTLWLGDRDWVRVTLTAGESYNITLNGVSLTDPYLRLYDSSGNLVAYNDDGGPGLDSAMSFNATSTGTYYVAAGGYSDARSGTYSMAVTSSGSTPPTPGGSGASLDDLANFLTHGYWGGSSRSFNTSGSNQITVNISGLTAAGQQLARWAFEAWEAVANIDFVETLGSAQITFDDNDSGAYASSSTSGTTILSSEVNVSTAWLANSGTTIDSYSFSTYVHEIGHALGLGHQGDYNG
;
A
#
# COMPACT_ATOMS: atom_id res chain seq x y z
N MET A 1 -5.28 -19.19 14.22
CA MET A 1 -5.16 -19.80 12.88
C MET A 1 -5.37 -18.66 11.90
N THR A 2 -4.31 -18.34 11.16
CA THR A 2 -3.96 -17.00 10.71
C THR A 2 -4.51 -16.66 9.33
N GLY A 3 -5.12 -15.48 9.18
CA GLY A 3 -5.43 -14.85 7.89
C GLY A 3 -4.31 -13.89 7.49
N THR A 4 -3.12 -14.44 7.24
CA THR A 4 -1.75 -13.89 7.34
C THR A 4 -1.32 -12.76 6.39
N PHE A 5 -0.49 -11.84 6.89
CA PHE A 5 0.91 -11.73 6.44
C PHE A 5 1.76 -12.59 7.41
N ASP A 6 2.70 -13.37 6.86
CA ASP A 6 3.71 -14.19 7.58
C ASP A 6 4.67 -14.78 6.53
N PRO A 7 5.84 -14.20 6.25
CA PRO A 7 6.80 -14.79 5.33
C PRO A 7 7.69 -15.86 5.97
N SER A 8 7.34 -16.40 7.14
CA SER A 8 8.18 -17.22 8.02
C SER A 8 9.44 -16.49 8.51
N ARG A 9 9.23 -15.37 9.24
CA ARG A 9 10.13 -14.67 10.19
C ARG A 9 11.65 -14.93 10.07
N HIS A 10 12.21 -14.65 8.88
CA HIS A 10 13.64 -14.53 8.57
C HIS A 10 14.44 -15.85 8.49
N ALA A 11 14.07 -16.79 7.62
CA ALA A 11 15.00 -17.86 7.23
C ALA A 11 16.18 -17.28 6.42
N GLU A 12 17.36 -17.27 7.05
CA GLU A 12 18.67 -17.01 6.45
C GLU A 12 18.81 -17.69 5.08
N GLY A 13 18.93 -16.89 4.00
CA GLY A 13 19.27 -17.34 2.66
C GLY A 13 18.07 -17.73 1.78
N ASN A 14 17.74 -16.85 0.82
CA ASN A 14 17.47 -17.14 -0.60
C ASN A 14 16.64 -16.00 -1.23
N GLY A 15 17.30 -14.93 -1.68
CA GLY A 15 16.87 -14.16 -2.87
C GLY A 15 15.51 -13.44 -2.83
N PHE A 16 15.10 -12.85 -1.71
CA PHE A 16 14.05 -11.83 -1.71
C PHE A 16 14.65 -10.46 -2.05
N ASP A 17 14.56 -10.07 -3.32
CA ASP A 17 14.72 -8.68 -3.75
C ASP A 17 13.44 -7.94 -3.34
N GLY A 18 13.53 -7.08 -2.31
CA GLY A 18 12.43 -6.47 -1.55
C GLY A 18 11.43 -5.61 -2.33
N GLY A 19 10.80 -6.16 -3.35
CA GLY A 19 9.69 -5.56 -4.09
C GLY A 19 8.33 -5.99 -3.52
N PRO A 20 7.25 -5.22 -3.81
CA PRO A 20 5.89 -5.59 -3.44
C PRO A 20 5.53 -6.96 -4.02
N VAL A 21 4.93 -7.83 -3.19
CA VAL A 21 4.33 -9.09 -3.66
C VAL A 21 3.21 -8.75 -4.66
N ARG A 22 3.35 -9.22 -5.91
CA ARG A 22 2.40 -8.97 -7.01
C ARG A 22 1.50 -10.18 -7.18
N ALA A 23 0.18 -10.01 -7.12
CA ALA A 23 -0.77 -11.09 -7.33
C ALA A 23 -1.04 -11.29 -8.83
N ALA A 24 -1.21 -12.55 -9.24
CA ALA A 24 -1.79 -12.90 -10.54
C ALA A 24 -3.24 -13.31 -10.32
N ILE A 25 -4.16 -12.39 -10.61
CA ILE A 25 -5.60 -12.58 -10.52
C ILE A 25 -6.08 -13.21 -11.82
N ALA A 26 -6.98 -14.18 -11.70
CA ALA A 26 -7.62 -14.81 -12.85
C ALA A 26 -9.13 -14.65 -12.71
N GLU A 27 -9.77 -14.31 -13.82
CA GLU A 27 -11.21 -14.33 -13.95
C GLU A 27 -11.76 -15.75 -13.72
N SER A 28 -12.79 -15.87 -12.88
CA SER A 28 -13.47 -17.13 -12.56
C SER A 28 -14.93 -17.17 -13.01
N VAL A 29 -15.51 -15.99 -13.23
CA VAL A 29 -16.84 -15.68 -13.76
C VAL A 29 -16.69 -14.42 -14.62
N ASP A 30 -17.45 -14.31 -15.70
CA ASP A 30 -17.47 -13.14 -16.59
C ASP A 30 -17.46 -11.79 -15.84
N ALA A 31 -16.48 -10.94 -16.14
CA ALA A 31 -16.30 -9.64 -15.54
C ALA A 31 -17.28 -8.63 -16.15
N ALA A 32 -18.31 -8.26 -15.38
CA ALA A 32 -19.36 -7.38 -15.87
C ALA A 32 -18.82 -6.04 -16.45
N ALA A 33 -19.35 -5.65 -17.61
CA ALA A 33 -19.05 -4.40 -18.29
C ALA A 33 -19.65 -3.16 -17.57
N GLY A 34 -19.08 -2.78 -16.42
CA GLY A 34 -19.47 -1.56 -15.71
C GLY A 34 -18.98 -1.46 -14.27
N THR A 35 -19.41 -0.40 -13.58
CA THR A 35 -18.99 -0.07 -12.21
C THR A 35 -19.41 -1.10 -11.15
N GLY A 36 -20.36 -1.97 -11.50
CA GLY A 36 -20.83 -3.10 -10.70
C GLY A 36 -19.99 -4.37 -10.81
N THR A 37 -18.85 -4.35 -11.52
CA THR A 37 -17.91 -5.48 -11.55
C THR A 37 -17.48 -5.88 -10.13
N ASN A 38 -17.37 -7.19 -9.91
CA ASN A 38 -16.89 -7.78 -8.67
C ASN A 38 -15.37 -7.93 -8.64
N TYR A 39 -14.69 -7.67 -9.76
CA TYR A 39 -13.24 -7.78 -9.83
C TYR A 39 -12.55 -6.51 -9.39
N THR A 40 -11.51 -6.69 -8.58
CA THR A 40 -10.61 -5.64 -8.14
C THR A 40 -9.17 -6.14 -8.26
N MET A 41 -8.25 -5.24 -8.57
CA MET A 41 -6.81 -5.50 -8.57
C MET A 41 -6.07 -4.32 -7.96
N SER A 42 -4.90 -4.58 -7.39
CA SER A 42 -4.00 -3.55 -6.88
C SER A 42 -3.00 -3.13 -7.96
N VAL A 43 -2.42 -1.94 -7.80
CA VAL A 43 -1.27 -1.53 -8.64
C VAL A 43 -0.11 -2.48 -8.38
N GLY A 44 0.43 -3.06 -9.45
CA GLY A 44 1.47 -4.09 -9.42
C GLY A 44 0.94 -5.49 -9.74
N ASP A 45 -0.37 -5.73 -9.58
CA ASP A 45 -1.00 -7.01 -9.91
C ASP A 45 -1.17 -7.19 -11.43
N THR A 46 -1.37 -8.44 -11.82
CA THR A 46 -1.79 -8.82 -13.16
C THR A 46 -3.18 -9.46 -13.09
N PHE A 47 -4.08 -9.10 -14.01
CA PHE A 47 -5.38 -9.71 -14.19
C PHE A 47 -5.43 -10.47 -15.53
N ASN A 48 -5.86 -11.73 -15.49
CA ASN A 48 -5.98 -12.58 -16.68
C ASN A 48 -7.46 -12.93 -16.90
N GLY A 49 -7.96 -12.68 -18.10
CA GLY A 49 -9.38 -12.86 -18.44
C GLY A 49 -9.58 -13.46 -19.84
N THR A 50 -10.85 -13.72 -20.16
CA THR A 50 -11.27 -14.25 -21.46
C THR A 50 -12.42 -13.42 -22.02
N LEU A 51 -12.21 -12.78 -23.17
CA LEU A 51 -13.24 -11.99 -23.84
C LEU A 51 -14.02 -12.81 -24.87
N TRP A 52 -15.33 -12.56 -24.93
CA TRP A 52 -16.18 -12.95 -26.05
C TRP A 52 -16.44 -11.79 -27.04
N LEU A 53 -17.13 -12.06 -28.14
CA LEU A 53 -17.50 -11.01 -29.10
C LEU A 53 -18.50 -10.03 -28.48
N GLY A 54 -18.23 -8.74 -28.57
CA GLY A 54 -19.04 -7.68 -27.95
C GLY A 54 -18.77 -7.46 -26.47
N ASP A 55 -17.90 -8.26 -25.87
CA ASP A 55 -17.66 -8.32 -24.44
C ASP A 55 -16.61 -7.29 -23.96
N ARG A 56 -16.74 -6.88 -22.70
CA ARG A 56 -15.81 -5.97 -22.03
C ARG A 56 -15.70 -6.27 -20.55
N ASP A 57 -14.51 -6.67 -20.15
CA ASP A 57 -14.20 -7.03 -18.78
C ASP A 57 -13.71 -5.81 -18.00
N TRP A 58 -14.49 -5.34 -17.03
CA TRP A 58 -14.08 -4.22 -16.16
C TRP A 58 -13.45 -4.76 -14.88
N VAL A 59 -12.31 -4.17 -14.49
CA VAL A 59 -11.63 -4.47 -13.23
C VAL A 59 -11.39 -3.17 -12.47
N ARG A 60 -11.82 -3.16 -11.22
CA ARG A 60 -11.66 -2.02 -10.29
C ARG A 60 -10.20 -1.88 -9.86
N VAL A 61 -9.70 -0.65 -9.81
CA VAL A 61 -8.39 -0.32 -9.25
C VAL A 61 -8.46 1.03 -8.53
N THR A 62 -7.72 1.18 -7.43
CA THR A 62 -7.56 2.48 -6.75
C THR A 62 -6.29 3.15 -7.22
N LEU A 63 -6.41 4.38 -7.73
CA LEU A 63 -5.28 5.22 -8.15
C LEU A 63 -5.17 6.43 -7.24
N THR A 64 -3.96 6.97 -7.10
CA THR A 64 -3.64 8.11 -6.24
C THR A 64 -3.38 9.35 -7.10
N ALA A 65 -3.98 10.49 -6.74
CA ALA A 65 -3.75 11.76 -7.42
C ALA A 65 -2.26 12.12 -7.43
N GLY A 66 -1.77 12.60 -8.57
CA GLY A 66 -0.37 13.00 -8.76
C GLY A 66 0.56 11.86 -9.18
N GLU A 67 0.12 10.61 -9.10
CA GLU A 67 0.90 9.45 -9.55
C GLU A 67 0.68 9.15 -11.05
N SER A 68 1.73 8.60 -11.66
CA SER A 68 1.74 8.13 -13.04
C SER A 68 1.69 6.61 -13.09
N TYR A 69 0.81 6.08 -13.93
CA TYR A 69 0.59 4.64 -14.09
C TYR A 69 0.81 4.21 -15.53
N ASN A 70 1.49 3.08 -15.72
CA ASN A 70 1.55 2.38 -17.00
C ASN A 70 0.56 1.23 -16.93
N ILE A 71 -0.42 1.28 -17.82
CA ILE A 71 -1.49 0.29 -17.93
C ILE A 71 -1.27 -0.47 -19.23
N THR A 72 -1.13 -1.79 -19.14
CA THR A 72 -0.90 -2.66 -20.29
C THR A 72 -2.02 -3.68 -20.41
N LEU A 73 -2.36 -4.02 -21.65
CA LEU A 73 -3.29 -5.07 -22.02
C LEU A 73 -2.67 -5.88 -23.16
N ASN A 74 -2.14 -7.05 -22.81
CA ASN A 74 -1.47 -7.93 -23.76
C ASN A 74 -2.42 -9.06 -24.16
N GLY A 75 -2.56 -9.27 -25.46
CA GLY A 75 -3.26 -10.40 -26.02
C GLY A 75 -2.48 -11.69 -25.83
N VAL A 76 -3.09 -12.69 -25.19
CA VAL A 76 -2.50 -14.04 -25.11
C VAL A 76 -2.98 -14.87 -26.29
N SER A 77 -4.31 -14.97 -26.45
CA SER A 77 -4.94 -15.47 -27.69
C SER A 77 -5.86 -14.43 -28.34
N LEU A 78 -6.19 -13.36 -27.62
CA LEU A 78 -6.81 -12.18 -28.19
C LEU A 78 -5.82 -11.47 -29.12
N THR A 79 -6.17 -11.27 -30.38
CA THR A 79 -5.20 -10.82 -31.40
C THR A 79 -5.02 -9.31 -31.48
N ASP A 80 -5.98 -8.56 -30.94
CA ASP A 80 -6.11 -7.12 -31.14
C ASP A 80 -6.91 -6.55 -29.94
N PRO A 81 -6.26 -6.49 -28.76
CA PRO A 81 -6.85 -5.95 -27.55
C PRO A 81 -7.15 -4.45 -27.66
N TYR A 82 -8.11 -3.98 -26.88
CA TYR A 82 -8.48 -2.58 -26.79
C TYR A 82 -8.69 -2.17 -25.34
N LEU A 83 -7.77 -1.35 -24.83
CA LEU A 83 -7.71 -0.89 -23.46
C LEU A 83 -8.50 0.41 -23.27
N ARG A 84 -9.32 0.45 -22.21
CA ARG A 84 -10.07 1.65 -21.79
C ARG A 84 -9.94 1.87 -20.28
N LEU A 85 -9.99 3.13 -19.85
CA LEU A 85 -10.00 3.53 -18.44
C LEU A 85 -11.21 4.41 -18.17
N TYR A 86 -11.93 4.10 -17.12
CA TYR A 86 -13.10 4.85 -16.67
C TYR A 86 -12.89 5.40 -15.26
N ASP A 87 -13.50 6.56 -14.99
CA ASP A 87 -13.56 7.12 -13.64
C ASP A 87 -14.58 6.37 -12.74
N SER A 88 -14.69 6.81 -11.48
CA SER A 88 -15.61 6.23 -10.49
C SER A 88 -17.09 6.31 -10.88
N SER A 89 -17.45 7.24 -11.78
CA SER A 89 -18.81 7.41 -12.29
C SER A 89 -19.07 6.61 -13.57
N GLY A 90 -18.07 5.89 -14.07
CA GLY A 90 -18.14 5.11 -15.31
C GLY A 90 -17.97 5.94 -16.57
N ASN A 91 -17.44 7.17 -16.49
CA ASN A 91 -17.10 7.96 -17.67
C ASN A 91 -15.74 7.54 -18.23
N LEU A 92 -15.64 7.40 -19.54
CA LEU A 92 -14.38 7.10 -20.21
C LEU A 92 -13.41 8.27 -20.09
N VAL A 93 -12.23 8.04 -19.51
CA VAL A 93 -11.20 9.07 -19.30
C VAL A 93 -9.93 8.85 -20.12
N ALA A 94 -9.64 7.61 -20.52
CA ALA A 94 -8.54 7.29 -21.43
C ALA A 94 -8.80 5.98 -22.18
N TYR A 95 -8.14 5.79 -23.32
CA TYR A 95 -8.16 4.54 -24.07
C TYR A 95 -6.94 4.41 -24.97
N ASN A 96 -6.61 3.19 -25.36
CA ASN A 96 -5.56 2.88 -26.31
C ASN A 96 -5.80 1.50 -26.95
N ASP A 97 -5.61 1.39 -28.26
CA ASP A 97 -5.72 0.16 -29.05
C ASP A 97 -4.34 -0.42 -29.40
N ASP A 98 -3.42 0.36 -29.97
CA ASP A 98 -2.12 -0.15 -30.47
C ASP A 98 -0.89 0.54 -29.82
N GLY A 99 -0.87 0.67 -28.50
CA GLY A 99 0.21 1.33 -27.75
C GLY A 99 1.33 0.42 -27.25
N GLY A 100 1.16 -0.90 -27.35
CA GLY A 100 2.09 -1.94 -26.92
C GLY A 100 2.80 -2.66 -28.08
N PRO A 101 3.48 -3.79 -27.80
CA PRO A 101 4.10 -4.60 -28.85
C PRO A 101 3.06 -5.21 -29.81
N GLY A 102 3.25 -5.03 -31.12
CA GLY A 102 2.32 -5.57 -32.11
C GLY A 102 1.00 -4.78 -32.11
N LEU A 103 -0.11 -5.47 -31.84
CA LEU A 103 -1.45 -4.88 -31.69
C LEU A 103 -1.90 -4.84 -30.22
N ASP A 104 -0.99 -5.11 -29.27
CA ASP A 104 -1.32 -5.00 -27.86
C ASP A 104 -1.52 -3.53 -27.47
N SER A 105 -2.32 -3.29 -26.44
CA SER A 105 -2.58 -1.92 -25.97
C SER A 105 -1.70 -1.58 -24.77
N ALA A 106 -1.22 -0.34 -24.73
CA ALA A 106 -0.55 0.21 -23.56
C ALA A 106 -0.77 1.73 -23.48
N MET A 107 -0.95 2.25 -22.27
CA MET A 107 -1.08 3.67 -22.04
C MET A 107 -0.45 4.11 -20.73
N SER A 108 0.09 5.33 -20.72
CA SER A 108 0.47 6.04 -19.51
C SER A 108 -0.67 6.96 -19.07
N PHE A 109 -1.02 6.94 -17.79
CA PHE A 109 -2.10 7.73 -17.22
C PHE A 109 -1.64 8.45 -15.95
N ASN A 110 -1.87 9.76 -15.90
CA ASN A 110 -1.64 10.57 -14.70
C ASN A 110 -2.96 10.76 -13.98
N ALA A 111 -3.09 10.15 -12.79
CA ALA A 111 -4.30 10.29 -12.00
C ALA A 111 -4.39 11.72 -11.45
N THR A 112 -5.48 12.42 -11.76
CA THR A 112 -5.73 13.78 -11.26
C THR A 112 -6.56 13.79 -9.98
N SER A 113 -7.13 12.64 -9.61
CA SER A 113 -7.96 12.47 -8.41
C SER A 113 -7.70 11.11 -7.80
N THR A 114 -7.53 11.06 -6.47
CA THR A 114 -7.41 9.82 -5.72
C THR A 114 -8.77 9.16 -5.64
N GLY A 115 -8.85 7.88 -5.97
CA GLY A 115 -10.09 7.12 -5.87
C GLY A 115 -10.15 5.94 -6.82
N THR A 116 -11.37 5.43 -6.97
CA THR A 116 -11.65 4.27 -7.82
C THR A 116 -11.66 4.65 -9.29
N TYR A 117 -10.95 3.83 -10.08
CA TYR A 117 -11.03 3.78 -11.53
C TYR A 117 -11.36 2.36 -11.96
N TYR A 118 -11.76 2.20 -13.22
CA TYR A 118 -12.03 0.90 -13.82
C TYR A 118 -11.21 0.76 -15.10
N VAL A 119 -10.34 -0.25 -15.13
CA VAL A 119 -9.62 -0.63 -16.34
C VAL A 119 -10.46 -1.68 -17.05
N ALA A 120 -10.76 -1.44 -18.33
CA ALA A 120 -11.54 -2.37 -19.13
C ALA A 120 -10.73 -2.95 -20.26
N ALA A 121 -10.77 -4.28 -20.36
CA ALA A 121 -10.32 -5.01 -21.54
C ALA A 121 -11.47 -5.15 -22.54
N GLY A 122 -11.16 -5.13 -23.83
CA GLY A 122 -12.09 -5.43 -24.90
C GLY A 122 -11.33 -5.83 -26.16
N GLY A 123 -12.04 -6.31 -27.17
CA GLY A 123 -11.48 -6.45 -28.52
C GLY A 123 -11.60 -5.15 -29.30
N TYR A 124 -10.68 -4.88 -30.25
CA TYR A 124 -10.86 -3.76 -31.18
C TYR A 124 -12.20 -3.86 -31.92
N SER A 125 -12.94 -2.74 -31.98
CA SER A 125 -14.32 -2.66 -32.47
C SER A 125 -15.29 -3.66 -31.81
N ASP A 126 -14.94 -4.15 -30.61
CA ASP A 126 -15.61 -5.24 -29.88
C ASP A 126 -15.82 -6.51 -30.76
N ALA A 127 -14.94 -6.72 -31.74
CA ALA A 127 -15.05 -7.75 -32.78
C ALA A 127 -14.03 -8.89 -32.63
N ARG A 128 -13.38 -8.98 -31.46
CA ARG A 128 -12.33 -9.95 -31.15
C ARG A 128 -12.68 -10.67 -29.86
N SER A 129 -12.26 -11.92 -29.77
CA SER A 129 -12.43 -12.78 -28.61
C SER A 129 -11.12 -13.52 -28.36
N GLY A 130 -10.90 -13.91 -27.11
CA GLY A 130 -9.69 -14.63 -26.71
C GLY A 130 -9.23 -14.21 -25.32
N THR A 131 -8.14 -14.80 -24.89
CA THR A 131 -7.55 -14.56 -23.58
C THR A 131 -6.56 -13.39 -23.61
N TYR A 132 -6.46 -12.69 -22.49
CA TYR A 132 -5.58 -11.54 -22.33
C TYR A 132 -4.94 -11.50 -20.94
N SER A 133 -3.92 -10.65 -20.79
CA SER A 133 -3.27 -10.33 -19.53
C SER A 133 -3.14 -8.81 -19.39
N MET A 134 -3.74 -8.27 -18.34
CA MET A 134 -3.81 -6.84 -18.03
C MET A 134 -2.99 -6.54 -16.79
N ALA A 135 -2.27 -5.42 -16.78
CA ALA A 135 -1.56 -4.96 -15.58
C ALA A 135 -1.64 -3.44 -15.43
N VAL A 136 -1.70 -2.98 -14.19
CA VAL A 136 -1.50 -1.58 -13.83
C VAL A 136 -0.23 -1.51 -13.01
N THR A 137 0.79 -0.84 -13.52
CA THR A 137 2.03 -0.63 -12.79
C THR A 137 2.18 0.85 -12.49
N SER A 138 2.71 1.19 -11.32
CA SER A 138 3.24 2.54 -11.14
C SER A 138 4.36 2.69 -12.15
N SER A 139 4.24 3.68 -13.02
CA SER A 139 5.38 4.17 -13.78
C SER A 139 6.18 4.92 -12.75
N GLY A 140 6.96 4.18 -11.94
CA GLY A 140 7.55 4.67 -10.70
C GLY A 140 7.83 6.13 -10.88
N SER A 141 7.11 6.97 -10.13
CA SER A 141 7.47 8.36 -10.10
C SER A 141 8.97 8.33 -9.85
N THR A 142 9.77 8.91 -10.75
CA THR A 142 10.95 9.57 -10.20
C THR A 142 10.31 10.40 -9.09
N PRO A 143 10.59 10.09 -7.80
CA PRO A 143 9.98 10.81 -6.68
C PRO A 143 10.08 12.26 -7.11
N PRO A 144 8.95 12.98 -7.24
CA PRO A 144 8.84 14.15 -8.09
C PRO A 144 10.17 14.88 -8.00
N THR A 145 11.01 14.86 -9.05
CA THR A 145 12.29 15.58 -8.97
C THR A 145 11.85 16.95 -8.56
N PRO A 146 12.16 17.44 -7.34
CA PRO A 146 11.39 18.52 -6.76
C PRO A 146 11.46 19.72 -7.69
N GLY A 147 10.42 19.86 -8.50
CA GLY A 147 10.33 20.80 -9.60
C GLY A 147 9.84 22.09 -9.02
N GLY A 148 10.61 22.60 -8.06
CA GLY A 148 10.26 23.70 -7.19
C GLY A 148 11.08 23.62 -5.92
N SER A 149 12.40 23.70 -6.00
CA SER A 149 13.29 23.97 -4.85
C SER A 149 12.93 23.21 -3.56
N GLY A 150 12.56 21.93 -3.67
CA GLY A 150 12.00 21.11 -2.60
C GLY A 150 12.91 19.92 -2.29
N ALA A 151 12.80 19.40 -1.07
CA ALA A 151 13.64 18.35 -0.49
C ALA A 151 13.72 17.06 -1.35
N SER A 152 14.94 16.53 -1.55
CA SER A 152 15.19 15.16 -2.04
C SER A 152 14.65 14.09 -1.08
N LEU A 153 14.61 12.81 -1.49
CA LEU A 153 14.28 11.72 -0.55
C LEU A 153 15.18 11.71 0.68
N ASP A 154 16.47 12.03 0.51
CA ASP A 154 17.41 12.16 1.62
C ASP A 154 17.04 13.35 2.50
N ASP A 155 16.64 14.49 1.93
CA ASP A 155 16.19 15.65 2.70
C ASP A 155 14.89 15.35 3.47
N LEU A 156 13.96 14.60 2.88
CA LEU A 156 12.72 14.17 3.55
C LEU A 156 13.01 13.15 4.66
N ALA A 157 13.89 12.18 4.42
CA ALA A 157 14.33 11.22 5.43
C ALA A 157 15.09 11.91 6.57
N ASN A 158 15.94 12.88 6.25
CA ASN A 158 16.62 13.72 7.23
C ASN A 158 15.62 14.56 8.04
N PHE A 159 14.59 15.11 7.40
CA PHE A 159 13.56 15.86 8.12
C PHE A 159 12.77 14.98 9.10
N LEU A 160 12.38 13.77 8.65
CA LEU A 160 11.70 12.79 9.51
C LEU A 160 12.54 12.37 10.71
N THR A 161 13.83 12.14 10.52
CA THR A 161 14.71 11.58 11.55
C THR A 161 15.36 12.65 12.43
N HIS A 162 15.54 13.87 11.94
CA HIS A 162 16.25 14.95 12.65
C HIS A 162 15.46 16.26 12.66
N GLY A 163 14.95 16.69 11.50
CA GLY A 163 14.34 18.02 11.33
C GLY A 163 13.15 18.29 12.25
N TYR A 164 12.20 17.36 12.30
CA TYR A 164 11.01 17.45 13.16
C TYR A 164 11.38 17.58 14.66
N TRP A 165 12.51 17.00 15.05
CA TRP A 165 13.01 17.00 16.43
C TRP A 165 13.99 18.14 16.73
N GLY A 166 14.01 19.19 15.90
CA GLY A 166 14.91 20.34 16.11
C GLY A 166 16.38 20.04 15.78
N GLY A 167 16.63 19.11 14.86
CA GLY A 167 17.96 18.76 14.35
C GLY A 167 18.65 17.59 15.04
N SER A 168 18.01 16.96 16.04
CA SER A 168 18.52 15.76 16.71
C SER A 168 17.68 14.54 16.35
N SER A 169 18.25 13.36 16.24
CA SER A 169 17.45 12.13 16.11
C SER A 169 17.12 11.53 17.47
N ARG A 170 16.11 10.66 17.48
CA ARG A 170 15.80 9.83 18.65
C ARG A 170 15.47 8.41 18.23
N SER A 171 15.95 7.43 18.99
CA SER A 171 15.73 6.02 18.68
C SER A 171 15.82 5.15 19.93
N PHE A 172 15.26 3.94 19.88
CA PHE A 172 15.58 2.91 20.88
C PHE A 172 17.05 2.51 20.78
N ASN A 173 17.63 2.07 21.91
CA ASN A 173 18.95 1.46 21.90
C ASN A 173 18.85 -0.02 21.52
N THR A 174 19.11 -0.33 20.26
CA THR A 174 19.15 -1.69 19.70
C THR A 174 20.59 -2.20 19.49
N SER A 175 21.59 -1.60 20.15
CA SER A 175 22.99 -2.00 19.95
C SER A 175 23.31 -3.38 20.56
N GLY A 176 22.54 -3.80 21.58
CA GLY A 176 22.71 -5.10 22.26
C GLY A 176 21.88 -6.23 21.64
N SER A 177 20.74 -5.89 21.06
CA SER A 177 19.88 -6.75 20.23
C SER A 177 19.02 -5.85 19.33
N ASN A 178 18.58 -6.37 18.19
CA ASN A 178 17.61 -5.69 17.34
C ASN A 178 16.18 -5.73 17.91
N GLN A 179 15.99 -6.20 19.15
CA GLN A 179 14.67 -6.46 19.70
C GLN A 179 14.06 -5.25 20.42
N ILE A 180 12.79 -4.99 20.16
CA ILE A 180 11.97 -3.99 20.84
C ILE A 180 10.76 -4.69 21.44
N THR A 181 10.63 -4.65 22.77
CA THR A 181 9.48 -5.28 23.44
C THR A 181 8.21 -4.45 23.28
N VAL A 182 7.09 -5.11 22.96
CA VAL A 182 5.78 -4.47 22.78
C VAL A 182 4.72 -5.14 23.65
N ASN A 183 3.80 -4.37 24.20
CA ASN A 183 2.63 -4.90 24.88
C ASN A 183 1.37 -4.36 24.21
N ILE A 184 0.66 -5.25 23.52
CA ILE A 184 -0.58 -4.96 22.78
C ILE A 184 -1.84 -5.46 23.50
N SER A 185 -1.72 -5.89 24.75
CA SER A 185 -2.84 -6.44 25.51
C SER A 185 -3.94 -5.42 25.83
N GLY A 186 -3.64 -4.12 25.73
CA GLY A 186 -4.62 -3.04 25.85
C GLY A 186 -5.55 -2.92 24.64
N LEU A 187 -5.17 -3.46 23.47
CA LEU A 187 -5.95 -3.39 22.25
C LEU A 187 -7.04 -4.47 22.18
N THR A 188 -8.14 -4.13 21.49
CA THR A 188 -9.10 -5.12 20.97
C THR A 188 -8.41 -6.17 20.08
N ALA A 189 -9.02 -7.35 19.93
CA ALA A 189 -8.45 -8.43 19.11
C ALA A 189 -8.18 -8.01 17.64
N ALA A 190 -9.04 -7.16 17.07
CA ALA A 190 -8.84 -6.61 15.73
C ALA A 190 -7.66 -5.62 15.70
N GLY A 191 -7.55 -4.72 16.70
CA GLY A 191 -6.41 -3.81 16.85
C GLY A 191 -5.08 -4.56 17.01
N GLN A 192 -5.06 -5.63 17.81
CA GLN A 192 -3.88 -6.48 17.94
C GLN A 192 -3.43 -7.09 16.62
N GLN A 193 -4.38 -7.50 15.76
CA GLN A 193 -4.04 -8.05 14.44
C GLN A 193 -3.46 -6.98 13.51
N LEU A 194 -4.03 -5.77 13.51
CA LEU A 194 -3.50 -4.64 12.74
C LEU A 194 -2.10 -4.23 13.21
N ALA A 195 -1.88 -4.18 14.54
CA ALA A 195 -0.58 -3.89 15.12
C ALA A 195 0.47 -4.93 14.69
N ARG A 196 0.14 -6.22 14.70
CA ARG A 196 1.03 -7.30 14.24
C ARG A 196 1.42 -7.16 12.78
N TRP A 197 0.48 -6.87 11.88
CA TRP A 197 0.81 -6.60 10.48
C TRP A 197 1.69 -5.36 10.32
N ALA A 198 1.49 -4.33 11.15
CA ALA A 198 2.30 -3.13 11.10
C ALA A 198 3.72 -3.37 11.65
N PHE A 199 3.87 -4.22 12.68
CA PHE A 199 5.18 -4.70 13.13
C PHE A 199 5.92 -5.40 12.00
N GLU A 200 5.27 -6.35 11.32
CA GLU A 200 5.86 -7.08 10.20
C GLU A 200 6.28 -6.14 9.06
N ALA A 201 5.50 -5.09 8.77
CA ALA A 201 5.86 -4.08 7.78
C ALA A 201 7.14 -3.32 8.16
N TRP A 202 7.29 -2.95 9.44
CA TRP A 202 8.49 -2.28 9.94
C TRP A 202 9.71 -3.21 10.00
N GLU A 203 9.54 -4.46 10.44
CA GLU A 203 10.59 -5.49 10.47
C GLU A 203 11.12 -5.83 9.06
N ALA A 204 10.30 -5.67 8.02
CA ALA A 204 10.71 -5.91 6.63
C ALA A 204 11.67 -4.84 6.08
N VAL A 205 11.63 -3.62 6.61
CA VAL A 205 12.39 -2.46 6.09
C VAL A 205 13.42 -1.92 7.08
N ALA A 206 13.29 -2.27 8.35
CA ALA A 206 14.21 -1.91 9.41
C ALA A 206 14.78 -3.18 10.06
N ASN A 207 16.06 -3.15 10.41
CA ASN A 207 16.70 -4.25 11.15
C ASN A 207 16.29 -4.23 12.64
N ILE A 208 15.00 -4.49 12.90
CA ILE A 208 14.37 -4.59 14.22
C ILE A 208 13.49 -5.84 14.30
N ASP A 209 13.21 -6.32 15.51
CA ASP A 209 12.34 -7.47 15.81
C ASP A 209 11.43 -7.11 16.99
N PHE A 210 10.13 -7.06 16.78
CA PHE A 210 9.16 -6.76 17.83
C PHE A 210 8.85 -8.02 18.64
N VAL A 211 8.98 -7.90 19.96
CA VAL A 211 8.79 -9.00 20.90
C VAL A 211 7.58 -8.72 21.78
N GLU A 212 6.46 -9.39 21.51
CA GLU A 212 5.25 -9.28 22.33
C GLU A 212 5.49 -9.79 23.76
N THR A 213 5.05 -9.01 24.75
CA THR A 213 5.04 -9.36 26.16
C THR A 213 3.70 -8.96 26.79
N LEU A 214 3.32 -9.68 27.84
CA LEU A 214 2.12 -9.37 28.64
C LEU A 214 2.43 -8.40 29.81
N GLY A 215 3.71 -8.14 30.09
CA GLY A 215 4.17 -7.28 31.18
C GLY A 215 4.69 -5.92 30.70
N SER A 216 5.65 -5.36 31.43
CA SER A 216 6.36 -4.14 31.00
C SER A 216 6.98 -4.33 29.63
N ALA A 217 6.83 -3.32 28.77
CA ALA A 217 7.35 -3.27 27.41
C ALA A 217 7.99 -1.92 27.12
N GLN A 218 8.83 -1.86 26.09
CA GLN A 218 9.37 -0.59 25.57
C GLN A 218 8.30 0.20 24.83
N ILE A 219 7.34 -0.46 24.17
CA ILE A 219 6.17 0.18 23.56
C ILE A 219 4.90 -0.44 24.12
N THR A 220 3.99 0.37 24.64
CA THR A 220 2.66 -0.08 25.11
C THR A 220 1.58 0.47 24.19
N PHE A 221 0.57 -0.35 23.90
CA PHE A 221 -0.55 0.01 23.03
C PHE A 221 -1.88 -0.05 23.79
N ASP A 222 -2.72 0.95 23.54
CA ASP A 222 -4.10 1.01 24.04
C ASP A 222 -5.05 1.55 22.94
N ASP A 223 -6.36 1.40 23.14
CA ASP A 223 -7.41 1.93 22.24
C ASP A 223 -8.53 2.68 22.99
N ASN A 224 -8.26 3.03 24.25
CA ASN A 224 -9.20 3.65 25.19
C ASN A 224 -9.40 5.15 24.97
N ASP A 225 -8.45 5.83 24.32
CA ASP A 225 -8.52 7.27 24.10
C ASP A 225 -9.03 7.62 22.70
N SER A 226 -9.57 8.82 22.57
CA SER A 226 -10.02 9.34 21.27
C SER A 226 -8.84 9.71 20.39
N GLY A 227 -8.97 9.45 19.08
CA GLY A 227 -7.94 9.76 18.10
C GLY A 227 -6.88 8.68 17.97
N ALA A 228 -5.80 9.02 17.29
CA ALA A 228 -4.60 8.21 17.16
C ALA A 228 -3.39 9.09 17.51
N TYR A 229 -2.45 8.55 18.29
CA TYR A 229 -1.23 9.25 18.64
C TYR A 229 -0.16 8.28 19.13
N ALA A 230 1.09 8.74 19.09
CA ALA A 230 2.20 8.13 19.78
C ALA A 230 2.98 9.17 20.59
N SER A 231 3.46 8.76 21.76
CA SER A 231 4.31 9.59 22.61
C SER A 231 5.51 8.79 23.10
N SER A 232 6.60 9.48 23.44
CA SER A 232 7.85 8.84 23.86
C SER A 232 8.49 9.57 25.03
N SER A 233 9.02 8.80 25.98
CA SER A 233 9.95 9.28 27.01
C SER A 233 11.38 9.09 26.52
N THR A 234 12.22 10.12 26.65
CA THR A 234 13.60 10.09 26.16
C THR A 234 14.62 10.49 27.21
N SER A 235 15.84 9.98 27.07
CA SER A 235 17.05 10.45 27.75
C SER A 235 18.09 10.81 26.69
N GLY A 236 18.29 12.11 26.46
CA GLY A 236 19.04 12.58 25.29
C GLY A 236 18.36 12.14 23.99
N THR A 237 19.12 11.50 23.11
CA THR A 237 18.63 10.93 21.83
C THR A 237 18.07 9.50 21.99
N THR A 238 18.08 8.93 23.19
CA THR A 238 17.62 7.56 23.41
C THR A 238 16.17 7.56 23.86
N ILE A 239 15.31 6.85 23.13
CA ILE A 239 13.93 6.54 23.55
C ILE A 239 14.01 5.46 24.64
N LEU A 240 13.41 5.76 25.80
CA LEU A 240 13.31 4.84 26.94
C LEU A 240 12.02 4.01 26.87
N SER A 241 10.92 4.65 26.48
CA SER A 241 9.61 4.02 26.30
C SER A 241 8.75 4.84 25.36
N SER A 242 7.80 4.19 24.69
CA SER A 242 6.76 4.83 23.87
C SER A 242 5.38 4.28 24.23
N GLU A 243 4.35 5.11 24.03
CA GLU A 243 2.94 4.73 24.17
C GLU A 243 2.22 5.06 22.87
N VAL A 244 1.40 4.14 22.38
CA VAL A 244 0.61 4.29 21.15
C VAL A 244 -0.86 4.08 21.46
N ASN A 245 -1.71 5.01 21.04
CA ASN A 245 -3.16 4.86 21.09
C ASN A 245 -3.73 4.89 19.67
N VAL A 246 -4.64 3.96 19.35
CA VAL A 246 -5.47 4.01 18.14
C VAL A 246 -6.91 3.67 18.53
N SER A 247 -7.78 4.67 18.61
CA SER A 247 -9.15 4.51 19.10
C SER A 247 -9.94 3.43 18.35
N THR A 248 -10.76 2.66 19.07
CA THR A 248 -11.72 1.71 18.47
C THR A 248 -12.69 2.36 17.46
N ALA A 249 -12.94 3.67 17.56
CA ALA A 249 -13.74 4.42 16.59
C ALA A 249 -13.10 4.47 15.19
N TRP A 250 -11.76 4.48 15.10
CA TRP A 250 -11.06 4.36 13.82
C TRP A 250 -11.34 3.00 13.19
N LEU A 251 -11.20 1.91 13.95
CA LEU A 251 -11.45 0.56 13.45
C LEU A 251 -12.89 0.39 12.95
N ALA A 252 -13.86 0.95 13.67
CA ALA A 252 -15.27 0.88 13.29
C ALA A 252 -15.58 1.64 11.98
N ASN A 253 -14.93 2.76 11.73
CA ASN A 253 -15.20 3.63 10.58
C ASN A 253 -14.32 3.34 9.37
N SER A 254 -13.12 2.82 9.61
CA SER A 254 -12.03 2.74 8.63
C SER A 254 -11.64 1.30 8.27
N GLY A 255 -12.28 0.31 8.90
CA GLY A 255 -12.07 -1.11 8.63
C GLY A 255 -10.99 -1.75 9.50
N THR A 256 -10.89 -3.08 9.44
CA THR A 256 -9.97 -3.89 10.25
C THR A 256 -9.18 -4.91 9.43
N THR A 257 -9.12 -4.72 8.12
CA THR A 257 -8.37 -5.55 7.17
C THR A 257 -7.02 -4.91 6.85
N ILE A 258 -6.10 -5.64 6.23
CA ILE A 258 -4.74 -5.14 5.93
C ILE A 258 -4.74 -3.96 4.94
N ASP A 259 -5.78 -3.83 4.12
CA ASP A 259 -6.02 -2.71 3.20
C ASP A 259 -6.80 -1.55 3.83
N SER A 260 -7.10 -1.62 5.12
CA SER A 260 -7.87 -0.60 5.84
C SER A 260 -7.06 0.67 6.12
N TYR A 261 -7.75 1.80 6.24
CA TYR A 261 -7.09 3.02 6.69
C TYR A 261 -6.57 2.87 8.15
N SER A 262 -7.26 2.08 8.98
CA SER A 262 -6.79 1.73 10.33
C SER A 262 -5.41 1.07 10.32
N PHE A 263 -5.12 0.20 9.35
CA PHE A 263 -3.78 -0.40 9.19
C PHE A 263 -2.72 0.68 8.93
N SER A 264 -3.00 1.61 8.01
CA SER A 264 -2.07 2.71 7.72
C SER A 264 -1.81 3.58 8.96
N THR A 265 -2.83 3.78 9.81
CA THR A 265 -2.69 4.47 11.10
C THR A 265 -1.74 3.73 12.04
N TYR A 266 -1.86 2.41 12.18
CA TYR A 266 -0.92 1.64 13.00
C TYR A 266 0.53 1.75 12.48
N VAL A 267 0.76 1.66 11.16
CA VAL A 267 2.10 1.84 10.57
C VAL A 267 2.66 3.22 10.91
N HIS A 268 1.83 4.26 10.77
CA HIS A 268 2.18 5.66 11.06
C HIS A 268 2.53 5.88 12.53
N GLU A 269 1.67 5.47 13.47
CA GLU A 269 1.91 5.68 14.90
C GLU A 269 3.10 4.87 15.42
N ILE A 270 3.34 3.66 14.88
CA ILE A 270 4.55 2.89 15.21
C ILE A 270 5.81 3.61 14.70
N GLY A 271 5.75 4.26 13.55
CA GLY A 271 6.85 5.11 13.06
C GLY A 271 7.22 6.21 14.06
N HIS A 272 6.23 6.88 14.63
CA HIS A 272 6.45 7.85 15.71
C HIS A 272 7.02 7.23 16.97
N ALA A 273 6.51 6.06 17.38
CA ALA A 273 7.02 5.34 18.54
C ALA A 273 8.49 4.91 18.37
N LEU A 274 8.93 4.64 17.13
CA LEU A 274 10.32 4.34 16.76
C LEU A 274 11.21 5.59 16.66
N GLY A 275 10.62 6.78 16.67
CA GLY A 275 11.36 8.05 16.68
C GLY A 275 11.30 8.85 15.37
N LEU A 276 10.42 8.50 14.43
CA LEU A 276 10.20 9.32 13.23
C LEU A 276 9.24 10.48 13.53
N GLY A 277 9.51 11.65 12.97
CA GLY A 277 8.64 12.83 13.05
C GLY A 277 7.55 12.84 11.97
N HIS A 278 6.89 13.99 11.79
CA HIS A 278 6.06 14.23 10.60
C HIS A 278 6.86 14.85 9.46
N GLN A 279 6.42 14.65 8.21
CA GLN A 279 6.99 15.32 7.04
C GLN A 279 6.47 16.76 6.83
N GLY A 280 5.64 17.28 7.75
CA GLY A 280 5.11 18.63 7.72
C GLY A 280 4.27 18.95 8.96
N ASP A 281 3.77 20.19 9.03
CA ASP A 281 2.98 20.71 10.16
C ASP A 281 1.51 20.27 10.08
N TYR A 282 1.27 18.95 10.15
CA TYR A 282 -0.08 18.40 10.33
C TYR A 282 -0.14 17.55 11.58
N ASN A 283 -1.26 17.64 12.29
CA ASN A 283 -1.63 16.65 13.27
C ASN A 283 -2.38 15.55 12.51
N GLY A 284 -2.06 14.28 12.76
CA GLY A 284 -2.80 13.14 12.22
C GLY A 284 -4.29 13.22 12.53
#